data_AF-H5U4R7-F1
#
_entry.id   AF-H5U4R7-F1
#
_cell.length_a   1.000
_cell.length_b   1.000
_cell.length_c   1.000
_cell.angle_alpha   90.00
_cell.angle_beta   90.00
_cell.angle_gamma   90.00
#
_symmetry.space_group_name_H-M   'P 1'
#
loop_
_entity.id
_entity.type
_entity.pdbx_description
1 polymer ?
#
loop_
_entity_poly.entity_id
_entity_poly.type
_entity_poly.pdbx_seq_one_letter_code
_entity_poly.pdbx_strand_id
1 'polypeptide(L)'
;MEQYYLNPPLPEVNSYAIGNALRYLAVPSDYEQMARLGADRSLGSGRVAILEWLVKQGLPEGLQIVVDQIDDPSVRALGIKYIRQYRPLPSGLRPIIEQYVDDPDSEVRKQARATLKKLSTAN
;
A
#
# COMPACT_ATOMS: atom_id res chain seq x y z
N MET A 1 20.57 8.26 -4.97
CA MET A 1 19.47 7.41 -4.42
C MET A 1 19.96 6.29 -3.51
N GLU A 2 21.28 6.06 -3.36
CA GLU A 2 21.86 5.18 -2.31
C GLU A 2 21.47 5.57 -0.88
N GLN A 3 20.93 6.79 -0.69
CA GLN A 3 20.49 7.33 0.60
C GLN A 3 19.34 6.55 1.28
N TYR A 4 18.66 5.64 0.55
CA TYR A 4 17.64 4.76 1.13
C TYR A 4 18.21 3.47 1.74
N TYR A 5 19.39 3.05 1.28
CA TYR A 5 20.03 1.81 1.69
C TYR A 5 21.20 2.13 2.61
N LEU A 6 20.88 2.73 3.76
CA LEU A 6 21.88 3.00 4.79
C LEU A 6 22.22 1.71 5.55
N ASN A 7 23.47 1.62 5.99
CA ASN A 7 23.91 0.55 6.89
C ASN A 7 24.55 1.20 8.14
N PRO A 8 23.92 1.11 9.33
CA PRO A 8 22.68 0.37 9.61
C PRO A 8 21.44 1.02 8.96
N PRO A 9 20.35 0.26 8.76
CA PRO A 9 19.09 0.79 8.24
C PRO A 9 18.58 1.96 9.08
N LEU A 10 17.83 2.85 8.42
CA LEU A 10 17.16 3.94 9.13
C LEU A 10 16.22 3.38 10.21
N PRO A 11 16.15 4.04 11.38
CA PRO A 11 15.11 3.75 12.37
C PRO A 11 13.72 3.84 11.71
N GLU A 12 12.81 2.96 12.12
CA GLU A 12 11.47 2.85 11.52
C GLU A 12 10.73 4.20 11.41
N VAL A 13 10.80 5.01 12.47
CA VAL A 13 10.18 6.34 12.51
C VAL A 13 10.71 7.27 11.42
N ASN A 14 12.00 7.18 11.09
CA ASN A 14 12.63 8.00 10.04
C ASN A 14 12.21 7.49 8.67
N SER A 15 12.20 6.17 8.45
CA SER A 15 11.71 5.55 7.22
C SER A 15 10.26 5.93 6.93
N TYR A 16 9.41 5.92 7.96
CA TYR A 16 8.02 6.37 7.88
C TYR A 16 7.91 7.85 7.52
N ALA A 17 8.70 8.73 8.15
CA ALA A 17 8.71 10.16 7.84
C ALA A 17 9.13 10.43 6.39
N ILE A 18 10.16 9.74 5.89
CA ILE A 18 10.62 9.88 4.50
C ILE A 18 9.54 9.42 3.52
N GLY A 19 8.90 8.28 3.76
CA GLY A 19 7.79 7.82 2.90
C GLY A 19 6.66 8.84 2.81
N ASN A 20 6.31 9.48 3.93
CA ASN A 20 5.32 10.55 3.93
C ASN A 20 5.78 11.77 3.15
N ALA A 21 7.04 12.20 3.29
CA ALA A 21 7.58 13.31 2.50
C ALA A 21 7.54 12.99 1.00
N LEU A 22 8.00 11.79 0.59
CA LEU A 22 7.96 11.33 -0.80
C LEU A 22 6.56 11.38 -1.38
N ARG A 23 5.55 10.95 -0.63
CA ARG A 23 4.17 10.99 -1.10
C ARG A 23 3.72 12.41 -1.52
N TYR A 24 4.23 13.46 -0.88
CA TYR A 24 3.88 14.84 -1.23
C TYR A 24 4.78 15.44 -2.32
N LEU A 25 6.04 15.01 -2.38
CA LEU A 25 7.05 15.57 -3.27
C LEU A 25 7.14 14.83 -4.62
N ALA A 26 6.80 13.54 -4.66
CA ALA A 26 6.89 12.72 -5.85
C ALA A 26 5.88 13.18 -6.91
N VAL A 27 6.38 13.30 -8.14
CA VAL A 27 5.62 13.66 -9.33
C VAL A 27 5.41 12.44 -10.22
N PRO A 28 4.50 12.48 -11.22
CA PRO A 28 4.22 11.31 -12.06
C PRO A 28 5.46 10.71 -12.76
N SER A 29 6.48 11.51 -13.07
CA SER A 29 7.74 11.00 -13.66
C SER A 29 8.58 10.15 -12.70
N ASP A 30 8.29 10.18 -11.40
CA ASP A 30 8.98 9.37 -10.38
C ASP A 30 8.37 7.97 -10.23
N TYR A 31 7.36 7.63 -11.05
CA TYR A 31 6.56 6.41 -10.89
C TYR A 31 7.41 5.15 -10.75
N GLU A 32 8.38 4.94 -11.65
CA GLU A 32 9.27 3.78 -11.64
C GLU A 32 10.06 3.67 -10.33
N GLN A 33 10.47 4.81 -9.77
CA GLN A 33 11.18 4.82 -8.50
C GLN A 33 10.24 4.55 -7.33
N MET A 34 9.06 5.18 -7.32
CA MET A 34 8.03 4.96 -6.31
C MET A 34 7.55 3.51 -6.31
N ALA A 35 7.42 2.89 -7.48
CA ALA A 35 7.06 1.48 -7.65
C ALA A 35 8.11 0.56 -7.03
N ARG A 36 9.39 0.79 -7.32
CA ARG A 36 10.50 0.04 -6.71
C ARG A 36 10.50 0.17 -5.18
N LEU A 37 10.37 1.38 -4.65
CA LEU A 37 10.34 1.61 -3.20
C LEU A 37 9.09 1.01 -2.53
N GLY A 38 7.94 1.05 -3.20
CA GLY A 38 6.71 0.41 -2.71
C GLY A 38 6.83 -1.10 -2.60
N ALA A 39 7.50 -1.74 -3.56
CA ALA A 39 7.69 -3.19 -3.61
C ALA A 39 8.80 -3.70 -2.67
N ASP A 40 9.71 -2.83 -2.22
CA ASP A 40 10.84 -3.23 -1.38
C ASP A 40 10.43 -3.49 0.08
N ARG A 41 10.30 -4.78 0.43
CA ARG A 41 9.90 -5.22 1.77
C ARG A 41 10.91 -4.88 2.86
N SER A 42 12.18 -4.65 2.50
CA SER A 42 13.21 -4.28 3.48
C SER A 42 12.96 -2.90 4.11
N LEU A 43 12.14 -2.06 3.49
CA LEU A 43 11.78 -0.72 3.98
C LEU A 43 10.66 -0.73 5.03
N GLY A 44 10.10 -1.91 5.35
CA GLY A 44 9.10 -2.08 6.41
C GLY A 44 7.88 -1.16 6.25
N SER A 45 7.53 -0.43 7.31
CA SER A 45 6.42 0.55 7.30
C SER A 45 6.75 1.85 6.54
N GLY A 46 8.02 2.10 6.18
CA GLY A 46 8.45 3.31 5.47
C GLY A 46 7.81 3.48 4.09
N ARG A 47 7.40 2.38 3.46
CA ARG A 47 6.75 2.37 2.14
C ARG A 47 5.23 2.55 2.18
N VAL A 48 4.58 2.59 3.35
CA VAL A 48 3.12 2.73 3.46
C VAL A 48 2.58 3.92 2.67
N ALA A 49 3.20 5.10 2.82
CA ALA A 49 2.76 6.31 2.13
C ALA A 49 3.04 6.27 0.61
N ILE A 50 4.06 5.51 0.19
CA ILE A 50 4.41 5.26 -1.21
C ILE A 50 3.33 4.39 -1.87
N LEU A 51 2.87 3.33 -1.18
CA LEU A 51 1.75 2.49 -1.65
C LEU A 51 0.46 3.30 -1.84
N GLU A 52 0.16 4.26 -0.94
CA GLU A 52 -0.98 5.17 -1.17
C GLU A 52 -0.79 6.03 -2.40
N TRP A 53 0.43 6.56 -2.61
CA TRP A 53 0.74 7.38 -3.78
C TRP A 53 0.56 6.60 -5.09
N LEU A 54 1.03 5.33 -5.14
CA LEU A 54 0.90 4.46 -6.32
C LEU A 54 -0.56 4.22 -6.70
N VAL A 55 -1.43 3.92 -5.74
CA VAL A 55 -2.87 3.72 -6.00
C VAL A 55 -3.53 4.99 -6.51
N LYS A 56 -3.11 6.17 -6.02
CA LYS A 56 -3.65 7.45 -6.45
C LYS A 56 -3.25 7.85 -7.86
N GLN A 57 -2.22 7.24 -8.44
CA GLN A 57 -1.89 7.44 -9.85
C GLN A 57 -2.95 6.81 -10.77
N GLY A 58 -3.78 5.89 -10.25
CA GLY A 58 -4.85 5.26 -11.02
C GLY A 58 -4.36 4.26 -12.07
N LEU A 59 -3.10 3.82 -11.98
CA LEU A 59 -2.50 2.85 -12.89
C LEU A 59 -2.73 1.42 -12.38
N PRO A 60 -3.12 0.46 -13.24
CA PRO A 60 -3.34 -0.93 -12.85
C PRO A 60 -2.12 -1.59 -12.18
N GLU A 61 -0.93 -1.29 -12.67
CA GLU A 61 0.33 -1.82 -12.13
C GLU A 61 0.58 -1.31 -10.70
N GLY A 62 0.17 -0.07 -10.42
CA GLY A 62 0.28 0.53 -9.08
C GLY A 62 -0.68 -0.12 -8.10
N LEU A 63 -1.89 -0.46 -8.54
CA LEU A 63 -2.82 -1.26 -7.76
C LEU A 63 -2.26 -2.66 -7.48
N GLN A 64 -1.70 -3.33 -8.49
CA GLN A 64 -1.14 -4.66 -8.35
C GLN A 64 -0.02 -4.69 -7.32
N ILE A 65 0.90 -3.71 -7.35
CA ILE A 65 1.96 -3.58 -6.35
C ILE A 65 1.36 -3.53 -4.93
N VAL A 66 0.32 -2.73 -4.69
CA VAL A 66 -0.31 -2.67 -3.36
C VAL A 66 -0.96 -3.99 -2.97
N VAL A 67 -1.64 -4.66 -3.91
CA VAL A 67 -2.23 -5.99 -3.68
C VAL A 67 -1.16 -7.01 -3.28
N ASP A 68 0.00 -7.00 -3.93
CA ASP A 68 1.10 -7.93 -3.66
C ASP A 68 1.76 -7.69 -2.28
N GLN A 69 1.54 -6.53 -1.66
CA GLN A 69 2.12 -6.18 -0.35
C GLN A 69 1.17 -6.41 0.84
N ILE A 70 -0.12 -6.70 0.65
CA ILE A 70 -1.06 -6.76 1.78
C ILE A 70 -0.87 -8.00 2.67
N ASP A 71 -0.10 -8.99 2.24
CA ASP A 71 0.32 -10.09 3.10
C ASP A 71 1.32 -9.65 4.17
N ASP A 72 1.97 -8.50 4.00
CA ASP A 72 2.97 -7.96 4.92
C ASP A 72 2.33 -7.24 6.12
N PRO A 73 2.54 -7.71 7.37
CA PRO A 73 1.96 -7.07 8.55
C PRO A 73 2.32 -5.58 8.70
N SER A 74 3.48 -5.15 8.20
CA SER A 74 3.94 -3.76 8.30
C SER A 74 3.09 -2.77 7.50
N VAL A 75 2.33 -3.25 6.49
CA VAL A 75 1.52 -2.38 5.62
C VAL A 75 0.08 -2.87 5.45
N ARG A 76 -0.24 -4.14 5.75
CA ARG A 76 -1.50 -4.84 5.46
C ARG A 76 -2.76 -4.00 5.65
N ALA A 77 -2.96 -3.47 6.86
CA ALA A 77 -4.17 -2.71 7.18
C ALA A 77 -4.33 -1.48 6.27
N LEU A 78 -3.25 -0.74 6.06
CA LEU A 78 -3.25 0.46 5.23
C LEU A 78 -3.27 0.13 3.74
N GLY A 79 -2.59 -0.94 3.30
CA GLY A 79 -2.67 -1.45 1.93
C GLY A 79 -4.11 -1.79 1.52
N ILE A 80 -4.84 -2.53 2.37
CA ILE A 80 -6.27 -2.84 2.16
C ILE A 80 -7.13 -1.56 2.11
N LYS A 81 -6.84 -0.58 2.97
CA LYS A 81 -7.50 0.74 2.93
C LYS A 81 -7.22 1.47 1.61
N TYR A 82 -5.99 1.40 1.08
CA TYR A 82 -5.60 2.09 -0.14
C TYR A 82 -6.18 1.44 -1.38
N ILE A 83 -6.21 0.11 -1.47
CA ILE A 83 -6.90 -0.62 -2.54
C ILE A 83 -8.33 -0.07 -2.73
N ARG A 84 -9.07 0.15 -1.64
CA ARG A 84 -10.43 0.72 -1.65
C ARG A 84 -10.54 2.12 -2.28
N GLN A 85 -9.42 2.84 -2.44
CA GLN A 85 -9.36 4.17 -3.06
C GLN A 85 -9.27 4.11 -4.58
N TYR A 86 -8.76 3.02 -5.16
CA TYR A 86 -8.63 2.84 -6.62
C TYR A 86 -9.98 2.88 -7.35
N ARG A 87 -10.03 3.46 -8.56
CA ARG A 87 -11.25 3.62 -9.36
C ARG A 87 -11.01 3.30 -10.84
N PRO A 88 -11.89 2.48 -11.47
CA PRO A 88 -12.93 1.66 -10.84
C PRO A 88 -12.30 0.57 -9.97
N LEU A 89 -12.93 0.23 -8.85
CA LEU A 89 -12.40 -0.81 -7.95
C LEU A 89 -12.69 -2.20 -8.57
N PRO A 90 -11.67 -3.02 -8.91
CA PRO A 90 -11.93 -4.29 -9.61
C PRO A 90 -12.63 -5.31 -8.71
N SER A 91 -13.76 -5.85 -9.18
CA SER A 91 -14.54 -6.87 -8.47
C SER A 91 -13.75 -8.15 -8.17
N GLY A 92 -12.78 -8.48 -9.03
CA GLY A 92 -11.86 -9.62 -8.87
C GLY A 92 -10.99 -9.57 -7.61
N LEU A 93 -10.93 -8.44 -6.90
CA LEU A 93 -10.20 -8.33 -5.63
C LEU A 93 -10.96 -8.95 -4.44
N ARG A 94 -12.25 -9.27 -4.59
CA ARG A 94 -13.08 -9.81 -3.50
C ARG A 94 -12.46 -11.06 -2.85
N PRO A 95 -12.09 -12.13 -3.57
CA PRO A 95 -11.51 -13.33 -2.95
C PRO A 95 -10.18 -13.06 -2.23
N ILE A 96 -9.43 -12.05 -2.67
CA ILE A 96 -8.17 -11.65 -2.04
C ILE A 96 -8.45 -10.96 -0.70
N ILE A 97 -9.39 -10.01 -0.67
CA ILE A 97 -9.72 -9.26 0.54
C ILE A 97 -10.50 -10.11 1.56
N GLU A 98 -11.30 -11.07 1.11
CA GLU A 98 -12.06 -11.99 1.98
C GLU A 98 -11.17 -12.78 2.95
N GLN A 99 -9.91 -13.04 2.58
CA GLN A 99 -8.95 -13.75 3.45
C GLN A 99 -8.62 -12.99 4.75
N TYR A 100 -8.86 -11.68 4.79
CA TYR A 100 -8.47 -10.81 5.90
C TYR A 100 -9.61 -10.45 6.85
N VAL A 101 -10.81 -11.03 6.69
CA VAL A 101 -11.99 -10.69 7.53
C VAL A 101 -11.88 -11.18 8.97
N ASP A 102 -11.07 -12.22 9.19
CA ASP A 102 -10.79 -12.87 10.47
C ASP A 102 -9.30 -12.75 10.87
N ASP A 103 -8.58 -11.81 10.27
CA ASP A 103 -7.19 -11.50 10.61
C ASP A 103 -7.03 -11.24 12.13
N PRO A 104 -5.94 -11.68 12.78
CA PRO A 104 -5.72 -11.41 14.21
C PRO A 104 -5.70 -9.90 14.54
N ASP A 105 -5.25 -9.04 13.62
CA ASP A 105 -5.26 -7.60 13.79
C ASP A 105 -6.66 -7.01 13.54
N SER A 106 -7.18 -6.33 14.56
CA SER A 106 -8.50 -5.68 14.51
C SER A 106 -8.63 -4.57 13.48
N GLU A 107 -7.56 -3.82 13.20
CA GLU A 107 -7.58 -2.77 12.18
C GLU A 107 -7.62 -3.41 10.78
N VAL A 108 -6.93 -4.53 10.58
CA VAL A 108 -6.99 -5.31 9.33
C VAL A 108 -8.42 -5.79 9.07
N ARG A 109 -9.07 -6.44 10.06
CA ARG A 109 -10.46 -6.89 9.93
C ARG A 109 -11.40 -5.74 9.57
N LYS A 110 -11.24 -4.58 10.22
CA LYS A 110 -12.02 -3.38 9.94
C LYS A 110 -11.83 -2.90 8.50
N GLN A 111 -10.59 -2.84 8.02
CA GLN A 111 -10.31 -2.39 6.65
C GLN A 111 -10.80 -3.40 5.60
N ALA A 112 -10.65 -4.70 5.84
CA ALA A 112 -11.15 -5.76 4.96
C ALA A 112 -12.68 -5.66 4.78
N ARG A 113 -13.44 -5.60 5.89
CA ARG A 113 -14.91 -5.46 5.86
C ARG A 113 -15.37 -4.20 5.12
N ALA A 114 -14.71 -3.07 5.36
CA ALA A 114 -15.02 -1.82 4.66
C ALA A 114 -14.71 -1.88 3.15
N THR A 115 -13.67 -2.60 2.75
CA THR A 115 -13.32 -2.82 1.34
C THR A 115 -14.28 -3.78 0.65
N LEU A 116 -14.68 -4.87 1.30
CA LEU A 116 -15.70 -5.80 0.78
C LEU A 116 -17.07 -5.13 0.60
N LYS A 117 -17.49 -4.29 1.56
CA LYS A 117 -18.73 -3.51 1.44
C LYS A 117 -18.73 -2.63 0.19
N LYS A 118 -17.58 -2.08 -0.20
CA LYS A 118 -17.45 -1.28 -1.42
C LYS A 118 -17.46 -2.12 -2.67
N LEU A 119 -16.79 -3.28 -2.65
CA LEU A 119 -16.81 -4.25 -3.74
C LEU A 119 -18.21 -4.80 -4.02
N SER A 120 -19.10 -4.90 -3.02
CA SER A 120 -20.51 -5.25 -3.25
C SER A 120 -21.36 -4.15 -3.89
N THR A 121 -20.90 -2.89 -3.86
CA THR A 121 -21.61 -1.75 -4.45
C THR A 121 -21.05 -1.32 -5.80
N ALA A 122 -19.88 -1.84 -6.17
CA ALA A 122 -19.26 -1.60 -7.47
C ALA A 122 -19.78 -2.65 -8.46
N ASN A 123 -20.98 -2.38 -9.02
CA ASN A 123 -21.51 -3.07 -10.19
C ASN A 123 -21.17 -2.28 -11.45
#